data_AF-A0A3A4K0A0-F1
#
_entry.id   AF-A0A3A4K0A0-F1
#
_cell.length_a   1.000
_cell.length_b   1.000
_cell.length_c   1.000
_cell.angle_alpha   90.00
_cell.angle_beta   90.00
_cell.angle_gamma   90.00
#
_symmetry.space_group_name_H-M   'P 1'
#
loop_
_entity.id
_entity.type
_entity.pdbx_description
1 polymer ?
#
loop_
_entity_poly.entity_id
_entity_poly.type
_entity_poly.pdbx_seq_one_letter_code
_entity_poly.pdbx_strand_id
1 'polypeptide(L)'
;MNQVINRFTWKIGGAAGDGIMVTGAMLSKIFTRAGLWVTDYSEYPSLIRGGHNTQVVQVDEEQIFTHDQGNEILVALNEETVRLHASEISPGGVIIYDDARLKILPAMIGNREDIDLMAVPFQKIASDLGGKDIMRNTVALGASLAFLDAPFNLIEGVMQDTFGDKGEKIVKLNINIARAGYDFVKSNFKKTFPWLIKPKKQETHMVISGNEAMALGLLQGGLKFYAAYPMTPASSILITLAELAPVYGHVTKHAEDEIAAVNLAIGAAFAGVRSATGTSGGGFCLMTEGLGLAAETETPLVIVNAQRPGPSTGLPTWTEQGDLRFVMHASQGDFPRVISAPADPTQAFYESVRALNIAEKFHMQVIMLTDKYLAESHWTTPEFDLTKAKIEQGGFLENPPKGQVFYQRYADSPNGVTPRSLPGQPGGVFTANSDEHSPLGYSTESSEDRELQVEKRAKKLEAVKAFLGETVVKEGPENSDVTFVTWGSATQSCREALRKLKVMGVNANILQILYILPFPADAVSRVLKNSKKTILVENNFSGQLGGVIREFTGLKCDAELLKYDGRPFWPEEIVDFVKKVI
;
A
#
# COMPACT_ATOMS: atom_id res chain seq x y z
N MET A 1 31.35 16.72 11.93
CA MET A 1 30.58 16.09 10.84
C MET A 1 30.21 17.16 9.83
N ASN A 2 30.24 16.82 8.53
CA ASN A 2 29.70 17.71 7.51
C ASN A 2 28.18 17.86 7.70
N GLN A 3 27.64 19.03 7.37
CA GLN A 3 26.19 19.23 7.40
C GLN A 3 25.53 18.42 6.30
N VAL A 4 24.44 17.73 6.63
CA VAL A 4 23.57 17.05 5.69
C VAL A 4 22.30 17.89 5.54
N ILE A 5 21.95 18.22 4.31
CA ILE A 5 20.79 19.06 4.00
C ILE A 5 19.68 18.16 3.45
N ASN A 6 18.46 18.36 3.94
CA ASN A 6 17.22 17.79 3.40
C ASN A 6 17.10 16.26 3.38
N ARG A 7 18.08 15.50 3.89
CA ARG A 7 17.98 14.04 4.04
C ARG A 7 18.16 13.62 5.49
N PHE A 8 17.13 13.08 6.12
CA PHE A 8 17.18 12.55 7.48
C PHE A 8 16.00 11.60 7.74
N THR A 9 16.14 10.77 8.77
CA THR A 9 15.11 9.89 9.28
C THR A 9 14.75 10.31 10.69
N TRP A 10 13.46 10.48 10.94
CA TRP A 10 12.89 10.84 12.22
C TRP A 10 11.96 9.74 12.71
N LYS A 11 12.07 9.35 13.97
CA LYS A 11 11.24 8.33 14.58
C LYS A 11 10.64 8.86 15.88
N ILE A 12 9.35 8.66 16.08
CA ILE A 12 8.67 8.91 17.35
C ILE A 12 8.17 7.59 17.91
N GLY A 13 8.31 7.40 19.22
CA GLY A 13 7.80 6.24 19.93
C GLY A 13 7.10 6.61 21.23
N GLY A 14 6.17 5.76 21.64
CA GLY A 14 5.40 5.92 22.88
C GLY A 14 4.28 4.89 23.01
N ALA A 15 3.36 5.12 23.95
CA ALA A 15 2.23 4.23 24.13
C ALA A 15 1.09 4.54 23.15
N ALA A 16 0.27 3.54 22.82
CA ALA A 16 -0.97 3.78 22.10
C ALA A 16 -1.84 4.82 22.84
N GLY A 17 -2.20 5.90 22.14
CA GLY A 17 -2.91 7.06 22.71
C GLY A 17 -2.06 8.32 22.89
N ASP A 18 -0.73 8.24 22.76
CA ASP A 18 0.17 9.40 22.83
C ASP A 18 0.19 10.25 21.53
N GLY A 19 -0.62 9.89 20.52
CA GLY A 19 -0.76 10.67 19.28
C GLY A 19 0.38 10.50 18.27
N ILE A 20 1.13 9.40 18.35
CA ILE A 20 2.33 9.05 17.56
C ILE A 20 2.08 9.10 16.04
N MET A 21 1.09 8.37 15.55
CA MET A 21 0.76 8.30 14.12
C MET A 21 0.33 9.66 13.55
N VAL A 22 -0.48 10.41 14.31
CA VAL A 22 -0.91 11.76 13.92
C VAL A 22 0.29 12.70 13.81
N THR A 23 1.21 12.66 14.78
CA THR A 23 2.40 13.50 14.75
C THR A 23 3.31 13.21 13.57
N GLY A 24 3.55 11.93 13.23
CA GLY A 24 4.37 11.62 12.06
C GLY A 24 3.68 11.97 10.74
N ALA A 25 2.38 11.72 10.59
CA ALA A 25 1.64 12.16 9.39
C ALA A 25 1.66 13.69 9.23
N MET A 26 1.58 14.44 10.34
CA MET A 26 1.77 15.89 10.32
C MET A 26 3.19 16.27 9.89
N LEU A 27 4.22 15.59 10.40
CA LEU A 27 5.60 15.81 9.97
C LEU A 27 5.77 15.58 8.46
N SER A 28 5.16 14.51 7.93
CA SER A 28 5.18 14.23 6.49
C SER A 28 4.54 15.34 5.65
N LYS A 29 3.40 15.87 6.10
CA LYS A 29 2.73 17.01 5.45
C LYS A 29 3.57 18.30 5.54
N ILE A 30 4.23 18.54 6.68
CA ILE A 30 5.11 19.71 6.89
C ILE A 30 6.24 19.72 5.85
N PHE A 31 6.95 18.60 5.70
CA PHE A 31 8.10 18.55 4.78
C PHE A 31 7.71 18.40 3.31
N THR A 32 6.58 17.75 3.01
CA THR A 32 6.03 17.78 1.65
C THR A 32 5.67 19.21 1.22
N ARG A 33 5.08 20.02 2.13
CA ARG A 33 4.83 21.46 1.89
C ARG A 33 6.09 22.31 1.81
N ALA A 34 7.19 21.83 2.37
CA ALA A 34 8.50 22.44 2.21
C ALA A 34 9.17 22.08 0.87
N GLY A 35 8.47 21.36 -0.03
CA GLY A 35 9.00 20.94 -1.33
C GLY A 35 10.02 19.80 -1.23
N LEU A 36 9.88 18.93 -0.23
CA LEU A 36 10.71 17.75 -0.03
C LEU A 36 9.88 16.48 -0.25
N TRP A 37 10.57 15.36 -0.43
CA TRP A 37 9.96 14.05 -0.57
C TRP A 37 9.98 13.33 0.76
N VAL A 38 8.87 12.67 1.08
CA VAL A 38 8.66 11.96 2.33
C VAL A 38 8.10 10.58 2.07
N THR A 39 8.54 9.63 2.89
CA THR A 39 7.79 8.40 3.16
C THR A 39 7.69 8.18 4.66
N ASP A 40 6.57 7.64 5.12
CA ASP A 40 6.40 7.28 6.52
C ASP A 40 5.85 5.87 6.70
N TYR A 41 6.21 5.24 7.82
CA TYR A 41 5.80 3.88 8.15
C TYR A 41 5.44 3.78 9.63
N SER A 42 4.31 3.12 9.89
CA SER A 42 3.78 2.88 11.22
C SER A 42 4.09 1.48 11.72
N GLU A 43 4.52 1.38 12.97
CA GLU A 43 4.64 0.11 13.68
C GLU A 43 3.78 0.15 14.94
N TYR A 44 2.88 -0.81 15.08
CA TYR A 44 2.04 -0.91 16.26
C TYR A 44 1.64 -2.37 16.51
N PRO A 45 1.51 -2.80 17.77
CA PRO A 45 0.98 -4.11 18.09
C PRO A 45 -0.52 -4.17 17.82
N SER A 46 -1.08 -5.37 17.73
CA SER A 46 -2.53 -5.58 17.64
C SER A 46 -3.22 -5.35 18.99
N LEU A 47 -3.10 -4.13 19.52
CA LEU A 47 -3.66 -3.67 20.79
C LEU A 47 -4.30 -2.29 20.62
N ILE A 48 -5.52 -2.10 21.14
CA ILE A 48 -6.23 -0.82 21.06
C ILE A 48 -5.67 0.19 22.07
N ARG A 49 -5.22 -0.27 23.24
CA ARG A 49 -4.63 0.55 24.31
C ARG A 49 -3.37 -0.12 24.87
N GLY A 50 -2.39 0.70 25.22
CA GLY A 50 -1.08 0.22 25.64
C GLY A 50 -0.26 -0.34 24.47
N GLY A 51 0.85 -1.00 24.81
CA GLY A 51 1.84 -1.41 23.81
C GLY A 51 2.67 -0.24 23.30
N HIS A 52 3.74 -0.59 22.58
CA HIS A 52 4.70 0.37 22.04
C HIS A 52 4.43 0.61 20.56
N ASN A 53 4.14 1.86 20.22
CA ASN A 53 3.86 2.27 18.85
C ASN A 53 5.00 3.15 18.36
N THR A 54 5.33 3.07 17.07
CA THR A 54 6.26 3.99 16.44
C THR A 54 5.73 4.50 15.10
N GLN A 55 6.24 5.65 14.72
CA GLN A 55 6.10 6.20 13.38
C GLN A 55 7.48 6.68 12.95
N VAL A 56 7.97 6.16 11.84
CA VAL A 56 9.20 6.62 11.20
C VAL A 56 8.85 7.45 9.98
N VAL A 57 9.56 8.55 9.78
CA VAL A 57 9.41 9.50 8.67
C VAL A 57 10.78 9.72 8.07
N GLN A 58 10.94 9.32 6.80
CA GLN A 58 12.14 9.57 6.01
C GLN A 58 11.88 10.78 5.13
N VAL A 59 12.80 11.75 5.15
CA VAL A 59 12.76 12.92 4.27
C VAL A 59 13.99 12.92 3.37
N ASP A 60 13.82 13.35 2.12
CA ASP A 60 14.89 13.54 1.14
C ASP A 60 14.58 14.75 0.22
N GLU A 61 15.61 15.35 -0.35
CA GLU A 61 15.51 16.37 -1.39
C GLU A 61 15.08 15.79 -2.75
N GLU A 62 15.44 14.54 -3.00
CA GLU A 62 15.03 13.76 -4.16
C GLU A 62 13.94 12.77 -3.79
N GLN A 63 13.27 12.19 -4.80
CA GLN A 63 12.26 11.18 -4.56
C GLN A 63 12.81 10.01 -3.72
N ILE A 64 12.10 9.72 -2.63
CA ILE A 64 12.42 8.65 -1.69
C ILE A 64 11.37 7.53 -1.80
N PHE A 65 11.83 6.29 -1.76
CA PHE A 65 10.98 5.12 -1.99
C PHE A 65 10.67 4.35 -0.70
N THR A 66 11.61 4.31 0.24
CA THR A 66 11.44 3.67 1.56
C THR A 66 12.31 4.37 2.60
N HIS A 67 12.15 3.97 3.87
CA HIS A 67 12.93 4.46 4.99
C HIS A 67 14.22 3.64 5.18
N ASP A 68 15.27 4.32 5.66
CA ASP A 68 16.55 3.71 6.03
C ASP A 68 16.44 3.01 7.40
N GLN A 69 17.31 2.03 7.68
CA GLN A 69 17.31 1.33 8.98
C GLN A 69 17.72 2.26 10.15
N GLY A 70 18.64 3.18 9.88
CA GLY A 70 19.13 4.14 10.88
C GLY A 70 18.18 5.32 11.07
N ASN A 71 18.31 6.05 12.19
CA ASN A 71 17.62 7.32 12.38
C ASN A 71 18.45 8.43 13.03
N GLU A 72 18.23 9.66 12.58
CA GLU A 72 18.95 10.83 13.09
C GLU A 72 18.27 11.43 14.32
N ILE A 73 16.94 11.37 14.39
CA ILE A 73 16.16 11.92 15.49
C ILE A 73 15.24 10.85 16.03
N LEU A 74 15.38 10.54 17.32
CA LEU A 74 14.44 9.73 18.08
C LEU A 74 13.68 10.61 19.10
N VAL A 75 12.38 10.76 18.92
CA VAL A 75 11.48 11.37 19.90
C VAL A 75 10.93 10.28 20.82
N ALA A 76 11.37 10.29 22.09
CA ALA A 76 10.97 9.32 23.09
C ALA A 76 9.90 9.89 24.03
N LEU A 77 8.66 9.39 23.93
CA LEU A 77 7.58 9.76 24.85
C LEU A 77 7.52 8.86 26.09
N ASN A 78 8.19 7.71 26.05
CA ASN A 78 8.34 6.77 27.17
C ASN A 78 9.75 6.13 27.20
N GLU A 79 10.06 5.39 28.27
CA GLU A 79 11.37 4.73 28.46
C GLU A 79 11.59 3.58 27.48
N GLU A 80 10.51 2.86 27.16
CA GLU A 80 10.51 1.73 26.23
C GLU A 80 11.01 2.13 24.84
N THR A 81 10.63 3.32 24.37
CA THR A 81 11.12 3.89 23.10
C THR A 81 12.64 3.96 23.05
N VAL A 82 13.28 4.44 24.13
CA VAL A 82 14.74 4.56 24.20
C VAL A 82 15.36 3.17 24.20
N ARG A 83 14.83 2.25 25.01
CA ARG A 83 15.36 0.88 25.13
C ARG A 83 15.32 0.11 23.82
N LEU A 84 14.26 0.29 23.03
CA LEU A 84 14.06 -0.45 21.79
C LEU A 84 14.79 0.17 20.59
N HIS A 85 14.95 1.49 20.55
CA HIS A 85 15.38 2.19 19.32
C HIS A 85 16.67 2.99 19.45
N ALA A 86 17.29 3.11 20.63
CA ALA A 86 18.55 3.86 20.76
C ALA A 86 19.69 3.27 19.92
N SER A 87 19.68 1.97 19.65
CA SER A 87 20.66 1.30 18.78
C SER A 87 20.50 1.66 17.30
N GLU A 88 19.32 2.14 16.90
CA GLU A 88 19.03 2.54 15.52
C GLU A 88 19.57 3.95 15.21
N ILE A 89 20.00 4.71 16.21
CA ILE A 89 20.37 6.12 16.02
C ILE A 89 21.70 6.24 15.27
N SER A 90 21.75 7.04 14.20
CA SER A 90 22.98 7.34 13.46
C SER A 90 23.98 8.11 14.35
N PRO A 91 25.30 7.90 14.19
CA PRO A 91 26.30 8.70 14.90
C PRO A 91 26.11 10.21 14.68
N GLY A 92 26.06 10.99 15.76
CA GLY A 92 25.72 12.41 15.75
C GLY A 92 24.24 12.73 15.92
N GLY A 93 23.38 11.70 15.91
CA GLY A 93 21.94 11.83 16.10
C GLY A 93 21.54 12.22 17.53
N VAL A 94 20.24 12.50 17.71
CA VAL A 94 19.68 13.00 18.97
C VAL A 94 18.54 12.14 19.49
N ILE A 95 18.45 12.03 20.82
CA ILE A 95 17.24 11.58 21.52
C ILE A 95 16.58 12.79 22.15
N ILE A 96 15.36 13.13 21.71
CA ILE A 96 14.55 14.19 22.29
C ILE A 96 13.57 13.57 23.27
N TYR A 97 13.60 13.99 24.53
CA TYR A 97 12.81 13.38 25.61
C TYR A 97 12.43 14.39 26.69
N ASP A 98 11.48 14.02 27.55
CA ASP A 98 11.09 14.80 28.73
C ASP A 98 11.77 14.25 30.00
N ASP A 99 12.69 15.02 30.57
CA ASP A 99 13.51 14.62 31.73
C ASP A 99 12.75 14.60 33.06
N ALA A 100 11.56 15.20 33.11
CA ALA A 100 10.64 15.07 34.24
C ALA A 100 9.96 13.70 34.27
N ARG A 101 9.85 13.03 33.11
CA ARG A 101 9.23 11.69 32.99
C ARG A 101 10.23 10.58 32.79
N LEU A 102 11.35 10.86 32.13
CA LEU A 102 12.30 9.85 31.69
C LEU A 102 13.68 10.14 32.23
N LYS A 103 14.28 9.13 32.86
CA LYS A 103 15.69 9.14 33.25
C LYS A 103 16.43 8.18 32.33
N ILE A 104 17.14 8.75 31.35
CA ILE A 104 17.95 7.97 30.42
C ILE A 104 19.30 7.68 31.09
N LEU A 105 19.58 6.40 31.33
CA LEU A 105 20.87 5.93 31.84
C LEU A 105 21.80 5.57 30.68
N PRO A 106 23.13 5.74 30.79
CA PRO A 106 24.09 5.39 29.73
C PRO A 106 23.92 3.96 29.20
N ALA A 107 23.62 3.00 30.07
CA ALA A 107 23.39 1.61 29.67
C ALA A 107 22.19 1.42 28.72
N MET A 108 21.17 2.28 28.80
CA MET A 108 19.98 2.20 27.92
C MET A 108 20.29 2.56 26.47
N ILE A 109 21.37 3.30 26.25
CA ILE A 109 21.85 3.70 24.92
C ILE A 109 23.13 2.95 24.52
N GLY A 110 23.44 1.83 25.20
CA GLY A 110 24.63 1.03 24.92
C GLY A 110 25.95 1.72 25.28
N ASN A 111 25.94 2.69 26.21
CA ASN A 111 27.08 3.54 26.58
C ASN A 111 27.67 4.31 25.39
N ARG A 112 26.83 4.67 24.42
CA ARG A 112 27.21 5.51 23.29
C ARG A 112 27.50 6.94 23.73
N GLU A 113 28.65 7.47 23.29
CA GLU A 113 29.07 8.87 23.48
C GLU A 113 28.88 9.72 22.22
N ASP A 114 28.50 9.08 21.10
CA ASP A 114 28.31 9.69 19.80
C ASP A 114 26.87 10.17 19.55
N ILE A 115 25.97 10.05 20.53
CA ILE A 115 24.59 10.54 20.47
C ILE A 115 24.35 11.62 21.52
N ASP A 116 23.58 12.64 21.16
CA ASP A 116 23.23 13.71 22.10
C ASP A 116 21.85 13.46 22.73
N LEU A 117 21.78 13.60 24.06
CA LEU A 117 20.52 13.53 24.81
C LEU A 117 19.95 14.95 25.01
N MET A 118 18.78 15.20 24.42
CA MET A 118 18.14 16.52 24.37
C MET A 118 16.89 16.56 25.25
N ALA A 119 17.06 17.01 26.50
CA ALA A 119 15.97 17.15 27.47
C ALA A 119 15.09 18.37 27.17
N VAL A 120 13.84 18.14 26.76
CA VAL A 120 12.83 19.16 26.50
C VAL A 120 11.62 18.91 27.41
N PRO A 121 11.18 19.87 28.23
CA PRO A 121 10.14 19.65 29.23
C PRO A 121 8.73 19.65 28.60
N PHE A 122 8.42 18.62 27.81
CA PHE A 122 7.19 18.50 27.03
C PHE A 122 5.94 18.72 27.87
N GLN A 123 5.83 18.03 29.00
CA GLN A 123 4.66 18.09 29.87
C GLN A 123 4.46 19.50 30.41
N LYS A 124 5.54 20.12 30.91
CA LYS A 124 5.49 21.46 31.50
C LYS A 124 5.08 22.50 30.46
N ILE A 125 5.70 22.48 29.28
CA ILE A 125 5.38 23.41 28.18
C ILE A 125 3.91 23.26 27.77
N ALA A 126 3.42 22.03 27.60
CA ALA A 126 2.03 21.80 27.25
C ALA A 126 1.07 22.29 28.35
N SER A 127 1.34 21.97 29.62
CA SER A 127 0.47 22.35 30.74
C SER A 127 0.42 23.86 31.01
N ASP A 128 1.56 24.55 30.91
CA ASP A 128 1.67 26.00 31.15
C ASP A 128 0.83 26.81 30.15
N LEU A 129 0.56 26.24 28.96
CA LEU A 129 -0.29 26.83 27.93
C LEU A 129 -1.74 26.31 27.96
N GLY A 130 -2.12 25.51 28.95
CA GLY A 130 -3.46 24.92 29.07
C GLY A 130 -3.71 23.71 28.15
N GLY A 131 -2.65 23.10 27.63
CA GLY A 131 -2.70 21.88 26.82
C GLY A 131 -2.99 20.63 27.63
N LYS A 132 -3.53 19.61 26.94
CA LYS A 132 -3.74 18.27 27.52
C LYS A 132 -2.45 17.45 27.46
N ASP A 133 -2.35 16.39 28.26
CA ASP A 133 -1.17 15.51 28.31
C ASP A 133 -0.76 14.94 26.95
N ILE A 134 -1.73 14.62 26.08
CA ILE A 134 -1.45 14.12 24.72
C ILE A 134 -0.65 15.13 23.89
N MET A 135 -0.82 16.45 24.12
CA MET A 135 -0.17 17.53 23.37
C MET A 135 1.34 17.64 23.65
N ARG A 136 1.90 16.77 24.50
CA ARG A 136 3.37 16.55 24.58
C ARG A 136 3.94 16.22 23.20
N ASN A 137 3.19 15.46 22.39
CA ASN A 137 3.57 15.15 21.01
C ASN A 137 3.71 16.42 20.13
N THR A 138 2.84 17.42 20.34
CA THR A 138 2.88 18.72 19.66
C THR A 138 4.10 19.54 20.09
N VAL A 139 4.49 19.51 21.37
CA VAL A 139 5.74 20.12 21.82
C VAL A 139 6.94 19.45 21.15
N ALA A 140 6.95 18.12 21.13
CA ALA A 140 8.03 17.34 20.51
C ALA A 140 8.15 17.59 19.00
N LEU A 141 7.03 17.78 18.30
CA LEU A 141 7.00 18.18 16.90
C LEU A 141 7.68 19.54 16.69
N GLY A 142 7.31 20.55 17.48
CA GLY A 142 7.94 21.88 17.43
C GLY A 142 9.43 21.85 17.77
N ALA A 143 9.82 21.08 18.78
CA ALA A 143 11.22 20.85 19.14
C ALA A 143 12.01 20.19 17.99
N SER A 144 11.43 19.19 17.34
CA SER A 144 12.05 18.50 16.19
C SER A 144 12.34 19.46 15.03
N LEU A 145 11.39 20.35 14.70
CA LEU A 145 11.58 21.39 13.68
C LEU A 145 12.73 22.35 14.04
N ALA A 146 12.87 22.72 15.31
CA ALA A 146 13.93 23.62 15.75
C ALA A 146 15.33 22.99 15.64
N PHE A 147 15.46 21.69 15.96
CA PHE A 147 16.71 20.94 15.79
C PHE A 147 17.11 20.83 14.32
N LEU A 148 16.14 20.62 13.43
CA LEU A 148 16.34 20.58 11.98
C LEU A 148 16.54 21.97 11.35
N ASP A 149 16.51 23.06 12.13
CA ASP A 149 16.51 24.44 11.64
C ASP A 149 15.42 24.74 10.59
N ALA A 150 14.31 24.01 10.65
CA ALA A 150 13.19 24.17 9.73
C ALA A 150 12.40 25.44 10.06
N PRO A 151 11.95 26.24 9.07
CA PRO A 151 11.10 27.39 9.33
C PRO A 151 9.79 27.00 10.02
N PHE A 152 9.48 27.64 11.15
CA PHE A 152 8.29 27.27 11.93
C PHE A 152 6.98 27.45 11.16
N ASN A 153 6.88 28.44 10.28
CA ASN A 153 5.66 28.74 9.53
C ASN A 153 5.13 27.55 8.69
N LEU A 154 5.97 26.54 8.43
CA LEU A 154 5.56 25.30 7.76
C LEU A 154 4.49 24.50 8.54
N ILE A 155 4.42 24.67 9.87
CA ILE A 155 3.50 23.90 10.73
C ILE A 155 2.07 24.45 10.72
N GLU A 156 1.90 25.77 10.50
CA GLU A 156 0.64 26.48 10.77
C GLU A 156 -0.50 25.97 9.89
N GLY A 157 -0.25 25.84 8.57
CA GLY A 157 -1.24 25.27 7.66
C GLY A 157 -1.57 23.81 7.97
N VAL A 158 -0.58 23.01 8.39
CA VAL A 158 -0.81 21.58 8.68
C VAL A 158 -1.64 21.37 9.93
N MET A 159 -1.44 22.23 10.94
CA MET A 159 -2.27 22.27 12.15
C MET A 159 -3.73 22.59 11.83
N GLN A 160 -3.97 23.51 10.89
CA GLN A 160 -5.31 23.84 10.44
C GLN A 160 -5.99 22.64 9.75
N ASP A 161 -5.30 21.94 8.87
CA ASP A 161 -5.90 20.78 8.18
C ASP A 161 -6.17 19.61 9.13
N THR A 162 -5.34 19.43 10.16
CA THR A 162 -5.43 18.28 11.06
C THR A 162 -6.43 18.50 12.20
N PHE A 163 -6.59 19.74 12.66
CA PHE A 163 -7.44 20.07 13.82
C PHE A 163 -8.57 21.06 13.50
N GLY A 164 -8.75 21.46 12.24
CA GLY A 164 -9.75 22.46 11.82
C GLY A 164 -11.17 22.14 12.28
N ASP A 165 -11.59 20.87 12.15
CA ASP A 165 -12.92 20.40 12.56
C ASP A 165 -13.15 20.47 14.08
N LYS A 166 -12.08 20.61 14.87
CA LYS A 166 -12.13 20.78 16.33
C LYS A 166 -12.23 22.26 16.75
N GLY A 167 -12.23 23.17 15.78
CA GLY A 167 -12.43 24.61 15.96
C GLY A 167 -11.14 25.41 16.19
N GLU A 168 -11.17 26.69 15.84
CA GLU A 168 -10.00 27.58 15.84
C GLU A 168 -9.25 27.66 17.17
N LYS A 169 -9.95 27.55 18.31
CA LYS A 169 -9.31 27.59 19.63
C LYS A 169 -8.33 26.43 19.82
N ILE A 170 -8.70 25.23 19.37
CA ILE A 170 -7.84 24.03 19.46
C ILE A 170 -6.67 24.14 18.48
N VAL A 171 -6.89 24.66 17.27
CA VAL A 171 -5.82 24.91 16.30
C VAL A 171 -4.79 25.89 16.86
N LYS A 172 -5.24 27.08 17.32
CA LYS A 172 -4.38 28.12 17.90
C LYS A 172 -3.60 27.61 19.12
N LEU A 173 -4.25 26.81 19.98
CA LEU A 173 -3.59 26.20 21.13
C LEU A 173 -2.45 25.26 20.70
N ASN A 174 -2.68 24.38 19.72
CA ASN A 174 -1.63 23.48 19.22
C ASN A 174 -0.47 24.24 18.55
N ILE A 175 -0.77 25.31 17.79
CA ILE A 175 0.27 26.16 17.18
C ILE A 175 1.13 26.80 18.28
N ASN A 176 0.51 27.35 19.33
CA ASN A 176 1.24 27.97 20.45
C ASN A 176 2.10 26.95 21.22
N ILE A 177 1.58 25.74 21.45
CA ILE A 177 2.31 24.64 22.10
C ILE A 177 3.52 24.21 21.27
N ALA A 178 3.35 24.03 19.96
CA ALA A 178 4.47 23.72 19.07
C ALA A 178 5.50 24.85 19.04
N ARG A 179 5.04 26.12 19.02
CA ARG A 179 5.91 27.31 19.06
C ARG A 179 6.77 27.32 20.31
N ALA A 180 6.18 27.07 21.48
CA ALA A 180 6.92 27.02 22.73
C ALA A 180 7.98 25.91 22.75
N GLY A 181 7.68 24.73 22.19
CA GLY A 181 8.68 23.66 21.99
C GLY A 181 9.83 24.09 21.07
N TYR A 182 9.50 24.75 19.96
CA TYR A 182 10.48 25.27 19.00
C TYR A 182 11.41 26.33 19.64
N ASP A 183 10.82 27.32 20.33
CA ASP A 183 11.55 28.44 20.94
C ASP A 183 12.39 27.98 22.13
N PHE A 184 11.91 26.98 22.89
CA PHE A 184 12.68 26.35 23.95
C PHE A 184 13.99 25.77 23.40
N VAL A 185 13.91 25.04 22.28
CA VAL A 185 15.11 24.44 21.68
C VAL A 185 16.10 25.50 21.20
N LYS A 186 15.63 26.51 20.45
CA LYS A 186 16.48 27.63 19.98
C LYS A 186 17.15 28.40 21.11
N SER A 187 16.49 28.51 22.26
CA SER A 187 16.99 29.24 23.42
C SER A 187 18.03 28.45 24.22
N ASN A 188 17.78 27.16 24.45
CA ASN A 188 18.55 26.33 25.39
C ASN A 188 19.65 25.49 24.74
N PHE A 189 19.49 25.09 23.47
CA PHE A 189 20.51 24.31 22.76
C PHE A 189 21.23 25.19 21.73
N LYS A 190 22.54 25.38 21.94
CA LYS A 190 23.40 26.19 21.05
C LYS A 190 24.16 25.37 20.01
N LYS A 191 24.24 24.05 20.18
CA LYS A 191 24.87 23.13 19.23
C LYS A 191 23.99 23.01 18.00
N THR A 192 24.57 23.26 16.82
CA THR A 192 23.89 23.01 15.55
C THR A 192 23.82 21.51 15.30
N PHE A 193 22.63 21.01 15.01
CA PHE A 193 22.42 19.62 14.63
C PHE A 193 23.02 19.37 13.23
N PRO A 194 23.66 18.21 12.96
CA PRO A 194 24.29 17.95 11.67
C PRO A 194 23.31 17.91 10.49
N TRP A 195 22.03 17.62 10.73
CA TRP A 195 20.99 17.54 9.71
C TRP A 195 20.10 18.77 9.74
N LEU A 196 19.95 19.43 8.58
CA LEU A 196 19.21 20.68 8.46
C LEU A 196 18.19 20.63 7.32
N ILE A 197 17.14 21.43 7.44
CA ILE A 197 16.10 21.58 6.43
C ILE A 197 16.20 22.94 5.74
N LYS A 198 16.25 22.89 4.42
CA LYS A 198 16.17 24.06 3.55
C LYS A 198 15.00 23.86 2.59
N PRO A 199 13.85 24.54 2.83
CA PRO A 199 12.68 24.42 1.96
C PRO A 199 13.02 24.73 0.51
N LYS A 200 12.40 23.98 -0.39
CA LYS A 200 12.50 24.16 -1.84
C LYS A 200 11.19 24.66 -2.39
N LYS A 201 11.30 25.45 -3.46
CA LYS A 201 10.14 25.82 -4.26
C LYS A 201 9.86 24.67 -5.23
N GLN A 202 8.94 23.80 -4.86
CA GLN A 202 8.46 22.69 -5.69
C GLN A 202 6.94 22.73 -5.79
N GLU A 203 6.37 22.06 -6.80
CA GLU A 203 4.94 21.81 -6.87
C GLU A 203 4.46 21.05 -5.64
N THR A 204 3.27 21.39 -5.15
CA THR A 204 2.66 20.72 -4.02
C THR A 204 2.33 19.28 -4.41
N HIS A 205 2.91 18.32 -3.71
CA HIS A 205 2.60 16.90 -3.87
C HIS A 205 1.62 16.44 -2.78
N MET A 206 0.90 15.36 -3.05
CA MET A 206 0.03 14.70 -2.07
C MET A 206 0.88 13.91 -1.08
N VAL A 207 0.37 13.71 0.13
CA VAL A 207 0.88 12.70 1.07
C VAL A 207 -0.26 11.70 1.24
N ILE A 208 -0.11 10.53 0.64
CA ILE A 208 -1.19 9.55 0.50
C ILE A 208 -0.67 8.13 0.70
N SER A 209 -1.50 7.29 1.31
CA SER A 209 -1.25 5.86 1.46
C SER A 209 -1.69 5.06 0.23
N GLY A 210 -1.23 3.81 0.13
CA GLY A 210 -1.65 2.92 -0.94
C GLY A 210 -3.17 2.66 -0.90
N ASN A 211 -3.76 2.49 0.28
CA ASN A 211 -5.20 2.25 0.39
C ASN A 211 -6.04 3.47 0.02
N GLU A 212 -5.64 4.68 0.42
CA GLU A 212 -6.30 5.91 -0.03
C GLU A 212 -6.20 6.07 -1.55
N ALA A 213 -5.02 5.77 -2.13
CA ALA A 213 -4.84 5.81 -3.58
C ALA A 213 -5.71 4.76 -4.31
N MET A 214 -5.86 3.54 -3.78
CA MET A 214 -6.78 2.54 -4.32
C MET A 214 -8.23 3.00 -4.21
N ALA A 215 -8.64 3.56 -3.07
CA ALA A 215 -10.00 4.08 -2.90
C ALA A 215 -10.31 5.16 -3.93
N LEU A 216 -9.41 6.13 -4.13
CA LEU A 216 -9.53 7.16 -5.16
C LEU A 216 -9.52 6.58 -6.58
N GLY A 217 -8.67 5.58 -6.83
CA GLY A 217 -8.59 4.89 -8.12
C GLY A 217 -9.85 4.10 -8.46
N LEU A 218 -10.46 3.43 -7.47
CA LEU A 218 -11.74 2.76 -7.62
C LEU A 218 -12.85 3.79 -7.96
N LEU A 219 -12.90 4.92 -7.24
CA LEU A 219 -13.85 6.00 -7.55
C LEU A 219 -13.65 6.56 -8.95
N GLN A 220 -12.41 6.86 -9.33
CA GLN A 220 -12.07 7.33 -10.67
C GLN A 220 -12.43 6.28 -11.74
N GLY A 221 -12.27 4.99 -11.42
CA GLY A 221 -12.69 3.86 -12.24
C GLY A 221 -14.20 3.63 -12.27
N GLY A 222 -15.01 4.51 -11.68
CA GLY A 222 -16.47 4.45 -11.75
C GLY A 222 -17.12 3.49 -10.76
N LEU A 223 -16.44 3.13 -9.66
CA LEU A 223 -17.02 2.35 -8.56
C LEU A 223 -18.35 2.96 -8.09
N LYS A 224 -19.35 2.10 -7.89
CA LYS A 224 -20.67 2.49 -7.40
C LYS A 224 -21.15 1.69 -6.20
N PHE A 225 -20.52 0.55 -5.91
CA PHE A 225 -20.82 -0.23 -4.72
C PHE A 225 -19.55 -0.85 -4.12
N TYR A 226 -19.30 -0.60 -2.84
CA TYR A 226 -18.23 -1.26 -2.09
C TYR A 226 -18.82 -1.91 -0.84
N ALA A 227 -18.51 -3.18 -0.60
CA ALA A 227 -18.87 -3.86 0.63
C ALA A 227 -17.62 -4.49 1.25
N ALA A 228 -17.43 -4.34 2.55
CA ALA A 228 -16.32 -4.97 3.27
C ALA A 228 -16.67 -5.23 4.73
N TYR A 229 -16.01 -6.23 5.30
CA TYR A 229 -15.87 -6.40 6.75
C TYR A 229 -14.52 -5.80 7.18
N PRO A 230 -14.48 -4.97 8.24
CA PRO A 230 -13.24 -4.34 8.68
C PRO A 230 -12.17 -5.37 9.08
N MET A 231 -11.06 -5.36 8.36
CA MET A 231 -9.89 -6.14 8.70
C MET A 231 -8.62 -5.37 8.34
N THR A 232 -7.71 -5.22 9.31
CA THR A 232 -6.40 -4.60 9.08
C THR A 232 -5.60 -5.43 8.06
N PRO A 233 -4.93 -4.81 7.08
CA PRO A 233 -4.80 -3.37 6.85
C PRO A 233 -5.79 -2.79 5.82
N ALA A 234 -6.78 -3.55 5.32
CA ALA A 234 -7.71 -3.09 4.27
C ALA A 234 -8.78 -2.08 4.73
N SER A 235 -9.02 -1.98 6.05
CA SER A 235 -10.12 -1.16 6.61
C SER A 235 -10.10 0.31 6.19
N SER A 236 -8.94 0.91 5.92
CA SER A 236 -8.88 2.31 5.50
C SER A 236 -9.54 2.56 4.14
N ILE A 237 -9.59 1.57 3.24
CA ILE A 237 -10.36 1.68 1.98
C ILE A 237 -11.85 1.87 2.27
N LEU A 238 -12.41 1.10 3.21
CA LEU A 238 -13.80 1.22 3.64
C LEU A 238 -14.08 2.60 4.23
N ILE A 239 -13.17 3.10 5.08
CA ILE A 239 -13.31 4.41 5.74
C ILE A 239 -13.29 5.53 4.70
N THR A 240 -12.27 5.57 3.84
CA THR A 240 -12.15 6.59 2.79
C THR A 240 -13.36 6.57 1.85
N LEU A 241 -13.80 5.39 1.40
CA LEU A 241 -14.99 5.30 0.55
C LEU A 241 -16.28 5.67 1.28
N ALA A 242 -16.40 5.45 2.58
CA ALA A 242 -17.57 5.86 3.35
C ALA A 242 -17.63 7.39 3.49
N GLU A 243 -16.49 8.03 3.77
CA GLU A 243 -16.38 9.49 3.86
C GLU A 243 -16.72 10.17 2.53
N LEU A 244 -16.31 9.57 1.41
CA LEU A 244 -16.51 10.12 0.08
C LEU A 244 -17.88 9.76 -0.55
N ALA A 245 -18.65 8.84 0.03
CA ALA A 245 -19.95 8.40 -0.50
C ALA A 245 -20.96 9.55 -0.75
N PRO A 246 -21.14 10.53 0.15
CA PRO A 246 -22.06 11.64 -0.07
C PRO A 246 -21.65 12.55 -1.23
N VAL A 247 -20.36 12.58 -1.58
CA VAL A 247 -19.80 13.47 -2.60
C VAL A 247 -19.88 12.83 -3.99
N TYR A 248 -19.55 11.54 -4.11
CA TYR A 248 -19.41 10.87 -5.42
C TYR A 248 -20.60 9.95 -5.78
N GLY A 249 -21.58 9.80 -4.88
CA GLY A 249 -22.82 9.09 -5.17
C GLY A 249 -22.61 7.60 -5.42
N HIS A 250 -21.92 6.94 -4.49
CA HIS A 250 -21.76 5.48 -4.42
C HIS A 250 -22.24 4.95 -3.08
N VAL A 251 -22.45 3.64 -2.99
CA VAL A 251 -22.82 2.96 -1.75
C VAL A 251 -21.60 2.28 -1.15
N THR A 252 -21.37 2.55 0.13
CA THR A 252 -20.35 1.87 0.93
C THR A 252 -21.03 1.12 2.06
N LYS A 253 -20.87 -0.20 2.10
CA LYS A 253 -21.54 -1.09 3.05
C LYS A 253 -20.54 -1.79 3.96
N HIS A 254 -20.64 -1.49 5.25
CA HIS A 254 -20.07 -2.32 6.29
C HIS A 254 -20.94 -3.59 6.40
N ALA A 255 -20.37 -4.73 6.01
CA ALA A 255 -21.02 -6.04 6.08
C ALA A 255 -20.78 -6.71 7.45
N GLU A 256 -21.54 -7.74 7.77
CA GLU A 256 -21.46 -8.52 9.01
C GLU A 256 -20.26 -9.48 9.06
N ASP A 257 -19.80 -9.95 7.89
CA ASP A 257 -18.61 -10.78 7.68
C ASP A 257 -18.15 -10.70 6.21
N GLU A 258 -17.03 -11.37 5.89
CA GLU A 258 -16.48 -11.39 4.53
C GLU A 258 -17.32 -12.19 3.51
N ILE A 259 -18.12 -13.17 3.96
CA ILE A 259 -19.02 -13.94 3.10
C ILE A 259 -20.15 -13.03 2.60
N ALA A 260 -20.76 -12.27 3.51
CA ALA A 260 -21.76 -11.25 3.19
C ALA A 260 -21.14 -10.16 2.32
N ALA A 261 -19.93 -9.68 2.64
CA ALA A 261 -19.27 -8.62 1.86
C ALA A 261 -19.08 -8.99 0.39
N VAL A 262 -18.51 -10.17 0.10
CA VAL A 262 -18.25 -10.59 -1.29
C VAL A 262 -19.57 -10.84 -2.03
N ASN A 263 -20.56 -11.47 -1.40
CA ASN A 263 -21.84 -11.77 -2.03
C ASN A 263 -22.68 -10.50 -2.30
N LEU A 264 -22.60 -9.49 -1.42
CA LEU A 264 -23.18 -8.17 -1.68
C LEU A 264 -22.53 -7.49 -2.88
N ALA A 265 -21.20 -7.54 -2.99
CA ALA A 265 -20.47 -6.98 -4.13
C ALA A 265 -20.84 -7.70 -5.44
N ILE A 266 -20.95 -9.04 -5.43
CA ILE A 266 -21.41 -9.84 -6.58
C ILE A 266 -22.84 -9.46 -6.97
N GLY A 267 -23.77 -9.37 -6.00
CA GLY A 267 -25.15 -8.97 -6.27
C GLY A 267 -25.26 -7.56 -6.86
N ALA A 268 -24.46 -6.61 -6.37
CA ALA A 268 -24.39 -5.26 -6.92
C ALA A 268 -23.82 -5.27 -8.36
N ALA A 269 -22.77 -6.05 -8.61
CA ALA A 269 -22.23 -6.23 -9.95
C ALA A 269 -23.28 -6.81 -10.90
N PHE A 270 -23.97 -7.86 -10.50
CA PHE A 270 -25.08 -8.47 -11.25
C PHE A 270 -26.16 -7.44 -11.59
N ALA A 271 -26.52 -6.56 -10.64
CA ALA A 271 -27.47 -5.47 -10.84
C ALA A 271 -27.01 -4.39 -11.84
N GLY A 272 -25.72 -4.39 -12.20
CA GLY A 272 -25.19 -3.59 -13.31
C GLY A 272 -24.14 -2.56 -12.92
N VAL A 273 -23.80 -2.45 -11.64
CA VAL A 273 -22.86 -1.43 -11.18
C VAL A 273 -21.45 -1.98 -11.03
N ARG A 274 -20.43 -1.12 -11.19
CA ARG A 274 -19.05 -1.49 -10.84
C ARG A 274 -18.94 -1.68 -9.33
N SER A 275 -18.56 -2.88 -8.90
CA SER A 275 -18.44 -3.20 -7.49
C SER A 275 -17.04 -3.72 -7.12
N ALA A 276 -16.69 -3.51 -5.86
CA ALA A 276 -15.47 -4.02 -5.28
C ALA A 276 -15.65 -4.41 -3.81
N THR A 277 -14.72 -5.20 -3.30
CA THR A 277 -14.57 -5.49 -1.87
C THR A 277 -13.09 -5.44 -1.49
N GLY A 278 -12.79 -5.30 -0.20
CA GLY A 278 -11.43 -5.29 0.33
C GLY A 278 -11.33 -6.11 1.60
N THR A 279 -10.23 -6.85 1.71
CA THR A 279 -9.97 -7.82 2.78
C THR A 279 -8.46 -8.06 2.93
N SER A 280 -8.08 -9.08 3.68
CA SER A 280 -6.72 -9.59 3.91
C SER A 280 -6.78 -11.13 3.90
N GLY A 281 -5.65 -11.84 4.00
CA GLY A 281 -5.57 -13.28 3.77
C GLY A 281 -6.64 -14.12 4.50
N GLY A 282 -6.88 -13.87 5.79
CA GLY A 282 -7.89 -14.59 6.58
C GLY A 282 -9.33 -14.40 6.09
N GLY A 283 -9.68 -13.17 5.70
CA GLY A 283 -11.00 -12.86 5.15
C GLY A 283 -11.13 -13.31 3.69
N PHE A 284 -10.05 -13.26 2.92
CA PHE A 284 -10.01 -13.81 1.57
C PHE A 284 -10.29 -15.33 1.57
N CYS A 285 -9.84 -16.08 2.60
CA CYS A 285 -10.26 -17.48 2.80
C CYS A 285 -11.77 -17.66 2.81
N LEU A 286 -12.50 -16.78 3.50
CA LEU A 286 -13.96 -16.82 3.59
C LEU A 286 -14.63 -16.41 2.26
N MET A 287 -13.96 -15.58 1.46
CA MET A 287 -14.49 -15.14 0.16
C MET A 287 -14.32 -16.18 -0.96
N THR A 288 -13.55 -17.26 -0.76
CA THR A 288 -13.17 -18.18 -1.84
C THR A 288 -14.36 -18.88 -2.53
N GLU A 289 -15.44 -19.17 -1.81
CA GLU A 289 -16.67 -19.70 -2.42
C GLU A 289 -17.36 -18.63 -3.29
N GLY A 290 -17.50 -17.41 -2.78
CA GLY A 290 -18.04 -16.28 -3.54
C GLY A 290 -17.21 -15.94 -4.78
N LEU A 291 -15.88 -16.07 -4.72
CA LEU A 291 -15.00 -15.92 -5.88
C LEU A 291 -15.36 -16.94 -6.98
N GLY A 292 -15.58 -18.19 -6.60
CA GLY A 292 -16.03 -19.26 -7.52
C GLY A 292 -17.39 -18.96 -8.12
N LEU A 293 -18.35 -18.50 -7.32
CA LEU A 293 -19.67 -18.06 -7.79
C LEU A 293 -19.56 -16.93 -8.82
N ALA A 294 -18.73 -15.91 -8.56
CA ALA A 294 -18.51 -14.80 -9.48
C ALA A 294 -17.90 -15.30 -10.80
N ALA A 295 -16.98 -16.27 -10.74
CA ALA A 295 -16.35 -16.86 -11.92
C ALA A 295 -17.34 -17.67 -12.76
N GLU A 296 -18.14 -18.54 -12.12
CA GLU A 296 -19.14 -19.38 -12.79
C GLU A 296 -20.18 -18.52 -13.49
N THR A 297 -20.74 -17.53 -12.77
CA THR A 297 -21.75 -16.61 -13.31
C THR A 297 -21.19 -15.52 -14.22
N GLU A 298 -19.86 -15.48 -14.39
CA GLU A 298 -19.15 -14.43 -15.12
C GLU A 298 -19.57 -13.01 -14.67
N THR A 299 -19.65 -12.82 -13.36
CA THR A 299 -20.01 -11.55 -12.74
C THR A 299 -18.74 -10.73 -12.47
N PRO A 300 -18.61 -9.50 -13.03
CA PRO A 300 -17.49 -8.60 -12.75
C PRO A 300 -17.27 -8.40 -11.26
N LEU A 301 -16.04 -8.53 -10.77
CA LEU A 301 -15.73 -8.27 -9.36
C LEU A 301 -14.27 -7.85 -9.20
N VAL A 302 -14.05 -6.79 -8.41
CA VAL A 302 -12.70 -6.43 -7.95
C VAL A 302 -12.57 -6.77 -6.46
N ILE A 303 -11.48 -7.45 -6.10
CA ILE A 303 -11.15 -7.78 -4.70
C ILE A 303 -9.78 -7.20 -4.39
N VAL A 304 -9.67 -6.37 -3.36
CA VAL A 304 -8.37 -5.96 -2.80
C VAL A 304 -8.01 -6.95 -1.69
N ASN A 305 -6.92 -7.70 -1.85
CA ASN A 305 -6.34 -8.49 -0.77
C ASN A 305 -5.09 -7.77 -0.24
N ALA A 306 -5.26 -7.10 0.91
CA ALA A 306 -4.19 -6.40 1.60
C ALA A 306 -3.46 -7.35 2.53
N GLN A 307 -2.37 -7.93 2.05
CA GLN A 307 -1.63 -9.00 2.69
C GLN A 307 -1.01 -8.56 4.02
N ARG A 308 -0.97 -9.51 4.96
CA ARG A 308 -0.32 -9.40 6.27
C ARG A 308 0.20 -10.79 6.65
N PRO A 309 1.18 -10.92 7.56
CA PRO A 309 1.75 -12.22 7.89
C PRO A 309 0.67 -13.19 8.40
N GLY A 310 0.60 -14.35 7.76
CA GLY A 310 -0.18 -15.51 8.19
C GLY A 310 0.69 -16.53 8.93
N PRO A 311 0.25 -17.80 9.05
CA PRO A 311 -1.08 -18.31 8.74
C PRO A 311 -2.12 -17.88 9.80
N SER A 312 -3.41 -18.11 9.51
CA SER A 312 -4.53 -17.77 10.41
C SER A 312 -4.54 -16.27 10.74
N THR A 313 -4.72 -15.88 12.00
CA THR A 313 -4.64 -14.47 12.44
C THR A 313 -3.25 -13.87 12.16
N GLY A 314 -2.21 -14.69 12.34
CA GLY A 314 -0.81 -14.30 12.17
C GLY A 314 -0.43 -13.02 12.90
N LEU A 315 0.10 -12.03 12.17
CA LEU A 315 0.55 -10.74 12.70
C LEU A 315 -0.24 -9.59 12.03
N PRO A 316 -1.44 -9.24 12.53
CA PRO A 316 -2.41 -8.40 11.82
C PRO A 316 -1.93 -7.00 11.40
N THR A 317 -0.95 -6.45 12.13
CA THR A 317 -0.49 -5.06 12.04
C THR A 317 0.90 -4.94 11.40
N TRP A 318 1.37 -6.03 10.78
CA TRP A 318 2.70 -6.18 10.20
C TRP A 318 2.61 -6.56 8.72
N THR A 319 3.73 -6.53 8.00
CA THR A 319 3.73 -6.72 6.54
C THR A 319 4.30 -8.08 6.13
N GLU A 320 3.68 -8.71 5.14
CA GLU A 320 4.17 -9.90 4.45
C GLU A 320 3.50 -9.97 3.07
N GLN A 321 4.17 -10.63 2.12
CA GLN A 321 3.69 -10.95 0.78
C GLN A 321 3.45 -12.47 0.66
N GLY A 322 2.72 -13.02 1.62
CA GLY A 322 2.57 -14.47 1.84
C GLY A 322 1.36 -15.11 1.15
N ASP A 323 0.48 -14.35 0.50
CA ASP A 323 -0.79 -14.88 -0.01
C ASP A 323 -0.77 -15.19 -1.52
N LEU A 324 0.32 -14.91 -2.23
CA LEU A 324 0.39 -14.96 -3.70
C LEU A 324 -0.14 -16.28 -4.29
N ARG A 325 0.41 -17.42 -3.87
CA ARG A 325 -0.01 -18.75 -4.35
C ARG A 325 -1.42 -19.09 -3.89
N PHE A 326 -1.79 -18.71 -2.68
CA PHE A 326 -3.13 -18.93 -2.19
C PHE A 326 -4.17 -18.21 -3.07
N VAL A 327 -3.96 -16.93 -3.37
CA VAL A 327 -4.85 -16.13 -4.23
C VAL A 327 -4.88 -16.67 -5.67
N MET A 328 -3.73 -17.09 -6.20
CA MET A 328 -3.65 -17.71 -7.54
C MET A 328 -4.50 -18.96 -7.68
N HIS A 329 -4.59 -19.78 -6.63
CA HIS A 329 -5.25 -21.09 -6.66
C HIS A 329 -6.53 -21.16 -5.83
N ALA A 330 -7.06 -20.02 -5.38
CA ALA A 330 -8.26 -19.98 -4.54
C ALA A 330 -9.52 -20.47 -5.26
N SER A 331 -10.46 -21.02 -4.48
CA SER A 331 -11.71 -21.62 -4.98
C SER A 331 -11.52 -22.92 -5.78
N GLN A 332 -12.57 -23.73 -5.83
CA GLN A 332 -12.57 -25.04 -6.47
C GLN A 332 -12.67 -24.95 -8.00
N GLY A 333 -12.03 -25.90 -8.70
CA GLY A 333 -12.08 -26.02 -10.16
C GLY A 333 -11.21 -25.00 -10.90
N ASP A 334 -11.27 -25.06 -12.24
CA ASP A 334 -10.46 -24.23 -13.13
C ASP A 334 -11.24 -23.05 -13.69
N PHE A 335 -10.76 -21.83 -13.43
CA PHE A 335 -11.28 -20.62 -14.04
C PHE A 335 -10.22 -19.51 -14.07
N PRO A 336 -10.24 -18.65 -15.10
CA PRO A 336 -9.29 -17.56 -15.20
C PRO A 336 -9.63 -16.43 -14.24
N ARG A 337 -8.59 -15.78 -13.74
CA ARG A 337 -8.65 -14.58 -12.91
C ARG A 337 -7.48 -13.68 -13.24
N VAL A 338 -7.62 -12.41 -12.93
CA VAL A 338 -6.54 -11.42 -13.10
C VAL A 338 -6.01 -11.04 -11.73
N ILE A 339 -4.69 -10.98 -11.59
CA ILE A 339 -4.02 -10.63 -10.35
C ILE A 339 -2.96 -9.59 -10.64
N SER A 340 -3.14 -8.37 -10.11
CA SER A 340 -2.14 -7.29 -10.15
C SER A 340 -1.56 -7.04 -8.77
N ALA A 341 -0.33 -6.51 -8.73
CA ALA A 341 0.41 -6.23 -7.50
C ALA A 341 1.14 -4.88 -7.58
N PRO A 342 0.42 -3.76 -7.37
CA PRO A 342 1.02 -2.42 -7.39
C PRO A 342 2.11 -2.28 -6.31
N ALA A 343 3.13 -1.49 -6.61
CA ALA A 343 4.28 -1.28 -5.73
C ALA A 343 4.25 0.04 -4.93
N ASP A 344 3.48 1.03 -5.38
CA ASP A 344 3.40 2.38 -4.79
C ASP A 344 1.99 2.97 -4.97
N PRO A 345 1.67 4.10 -4.29
CA PRO A 345 0.36 4.74 -4.42
C PRO A 345 -0.01 5.14 -5.86
N THR A 346 0.96 5.52 -6.70
CA THR A 346 0.69 5.85 -8.11
C THR A 346 0.20 4.63 -8.87
N GLN A 347 0.92 3.51 -8.80
CA GLN A 347 0.48 2.26 -9.41
C GLN A 347 -0.86 1.79 -8.81
N ALA A 348 -1.04 1.89 -7.50
CA ALA A 348 -2.27 1.50 -6.82
C ALA A 348 -3.50 2.23 -7.37
N PHE A 349 -3.42 3.55 -7.57
CA PHE A 349 -4.47 4.35 -8.16
C PHE A 349 -4.82 3.90 -9.59
N TYR A 350 -3.82 3.84 -10.48
CA TYR A 350 -4.05 3.51 -11.90
C TYR A 350 -4.50 2.06 -12.09
N GLU A 351 -3.96 1.14 -11.30
CA GLU A 351 -4.34 -0.28 -11.37
C GLU A 351 -5.72 -0.53 -10.77
N SER A 352 -6.21 0.28 -9.83
CA SER A 352 -7.62 0.22 -9.39
C SER A 352 -8.60 0.64 -10.50
N VAL A 353 -8.27 1.68 -11.26
CA VAL A 353 -9.06 2.10 -12.43
C VAL A 353 -9.07 0.97 -13.47
N ARG A 354 -7.88 0.43 -13.76
CA ARG A 354 -7.70 -0.64 -14.73
C ARG A 354 -8.38 -1.93 -14.29
N ALA A 355 -8.36 -2.28 -13.01
CA ALA A 355 -9.03 -3.45 -12.47
C ALA A 355 -10.54 -3.41 -12.72
N LEU A 356 -11.18 -2.26 -12.48
CA LEU A 356 -12.61 -2.09 -12.77
C LEU A 356 -12.91 -2.16 -14.27
N ASN A 357 -12.04 -1.59 -15.11
CA ASN A 357 -12.18 -1.71 -16.58
C ASN A 357 -12.08 -3.16 -17.03
N ILE A 358 -11.11 -3.93 -16.52
CA ILE A 358 -10.94 -5.35 -16.86
C ILE A 358 -12.15 -6.16 -16.39
N ALA A 359 -12.55 -5.98 -15.13
CA ALA A 359 -13.67 -6.72 -14.54
C ALA A 359 -14.94 -6.52 -15.37
N GLU A 360 -15.28 -5.28 -15.72
CA GLU A 360 -16.48 -4.97 -16.49
C GLU A 360 -16.37 -5.40 -17.96
N LYS A 361 -15.28 -5.07 -18.65
CA LYS A 361 -15.12 -5.34 -20.09
C LYS A 361 -15.03 -6.82 -20.42
N PHE A 362 -14.44 -7.62 -19.52
CA PHE A 362 -14.21 -9.04 -19.75
C PHE A 362 -15.06 -9.94 -18.85
N HIS A 363 -15.94 -9.40 -18.00
CA HIS A 363 -16.78 -10.22 -17.12
C HIS A 363 -15.96 -11.21 -16.28
N MET A 364 -14.94 -10.70 -15.61
CA MET A 364 -13.94 -11.47 -14.88
C MET A 364 -13.68 -10.89 -13.49
N GLN A 365 -13.05 -11.72 -12.66
CA GLN A 365 -12.60 -11.35 -11.32
C GLN A 365 -11.17 -10.80 -11.42
N VAL A 366 -10.96 -9.64 -10.82
CA VAL A 366 -9.66 -8.99 -10.71
C VAL A 366 -9.29 -8.83 -9.25
N ILE A 367 -8.13 -9.36 -8.87
CA ILE A 367 -7.63 -9.33 -7.50
C ILE A 367 -6.41 -8.42 -7.46
N MET A 368 -6.45 -7.41 -6.61
CA MET A 368 -5.32 -6.53 -6.37
C MET A 368 -4.61 -6.97 -5.09
N LEU A 369 -3.39 -7.47 -5.23
CA LEU A 369 -2.50 -7.78 -4.11
C LEU A 369 -1.79 -6.51 -3.66
N THR A 370 -2.02 -6.11 -2.43
CA THR A 370 -1.20 -5.13 -1.71
C THR A 370 -0.66 -5.79 -0.44
N ASP A 371 0.10 -5.07 0.36
CA ASP A 371 0.60 -5.54 1.65
C ASP A 371 0.49 -4.41 2.68
N LYS A 372 0.57 -4.72 3.98
CA LYS A 372 0.44 -3.74 5.05
C LYS A 372 1.36 -2.54 4.86
N TYR A 373 2.56 -2.76 4.34
CA TYR A 373 3.51 -1.69 4.09
C TYR A 373 2.95 -0.68 3.09
N LEU A 374 2.53 -1.10 1.89
CA LEU A 374 1.87 -0.19 0.94
C LEU A 374 0.53 0.36 1.45
N ALA A 375 -0.25 -0.48 2.13
CA ALA A 375 -1.60 -0.13 2.56
C ALA A 375 -1.65 1.06 3.55
N GLU A 376 -0.73 1.13 4.50
CA GLU A 376 -0.79 2.09 5.62
C GLU A 376 0.36 3.09 5.69
N SER A 377 1.43 2.89 4.93
CA SER A 377 2.51 3.88 4.82
C SER A 377 2.08 5.01 3.89
N HIS A 378 2.59 6.22 4.11
CA HIS A 378 2.35 7.34 3.18
C HIS A 378 3.59 7.63 2.35
N TRP A 379 3.35 8.10 1.12
CA TRP A 379 4.38 8.64 0.26
C TRP A 379 3.99 10.01 -0.27
N THR A 380 4.99 10.87 -0.43
CA THR A 380 4.89 12.03 -1.30
C THR A 380 4.64 11.54 -2.72
N THR A 381 3.45 11.82 -3.22
CA THR A 381 2.96 11.33 -4.51
C THR A 381 2.53 12.52 -5.36
N PRO A 382 3.04 12.66 -6.60
CA PRO A 382 2.54 13.66 -7.53
C PRO A 382 1.04 13.51 -7.77
N GLU A 383 0.36 14.60 -8.12
CA GLU A 383 -1.06 14.53 -8.48
C GLU A 383 -1.30 13.51 -9.60
N PHE A 384 -2.39 12.76 -9.47
CA PHE A 384 -2.75 11.78 -10.48
C PHE A 384 -3.20 12.49 -11.76
N ASP A 385 -2.57 12.16 -12.88
CA ASP A 385 -3.01 12.57 -14.20
C ASP A 385 -4.29 11.79 -14.56
N LEU A 386 -5.44 12.41 -14.31
CA LEU A 386 -6.76 11.82 -14.55
C LEU A 386 -7.04 11.55 -16.03
N THR A 387 -6.30 12.18 -16.96
CA THR A 387 -6.46 11.94 -18.39
C THR A 387 -5.99 10.54 -18.79
N LYS A 388 -5.10 9.94 -17.99
CA LYS A 388 -4.64 8.54 -18.13
C LYS A 388 -5.55 7.54 -17.43
N ALA A 389 -6.42 7.99 -16.53
CA ALA A 389 -7.31 7.17 -15.73
C ALA A 389 -8.74 7.15 -16.30
N LYS A 390 -8.90 6.59 -17.51
CA LYS A 390 -10.20 6.56 -18.21
C LYS A 390 -11.03 5.34 -17.82
N ILE A 391 -12.33 5.58 -17.66
CA ILE A 391 -13.33 4.51 -17.58
C ILE A 391 -13.52 3.94 -18.98
N GLU A 392 -13.21 2.67 -19.15
CA GLU A 392 -13.54 1.91 -20.35
C GLU A 392 -14.73 1.02 -20.05
N GLN A 393 -15.90 1.43 -20.52
CA GLN A 393 -17.12 0.61 -20.45
C GLN A 393 -17.15 -0.37 -21.62
N GLY A 394 -17.74 -1.54 -21.40
CA GLY A 394 -17.87 -2.55 -22.43
C GLY A 394 -18.56 -3.80 -21.91
N GLY A 395 -18.82 -4.73 -22.82
CA GLY A 395 -19.41 -6.02 -22.47
C GLY A 395 -20.91 -5.97 -22.19
N PHE A 396 -21.62 -4.83 -22.36
CA PHE A 396 -23.07 -4.78 -22.19
C PHE A 396 -23.84 -5.16 -23.45
N LEU A 397 -25.02 -5.74 -23.28
CA LEU A 397 -25.96 -6.04 -24.36
C LEU A 397 -26.62 -4.74 -24.83
N GLU A 398 -26.26 -4.25 -26.01
CA GLU A 398 -26.87 -3.03 -26.57
C GLU A 398 -28.17 -3.31 -27.35
N ASN A 399 -28.18 -4.38 -28.15
CA ASN A 399 -29.27 -4.71 -29.04
C ASN A 399 -29.78 -6.13 -28.74
N PRO A 400 -30.73 -6.28 -27.80
CA PRO A 400 -31.31 -7.58 -27.46
C PRO A 400 -31.92 -8.28 -28.69
N PRO A 401 -31.72 -9.61 -28.86
CA PRO A 401 -32.32 -10.36 -29.95
C PRO A 401 -33.85 -10.27 -29.92
N LYS A 402 -34.47 -9.96 -31.07
CA LYS A 402 -35.94 -9.89 -31.18
C LYS A 402 -36.54 -11.31 -31.21
N GLY A 403 -37.69 -11.48 -30.55
CA GLY A 403 -38.47 -12.71 -30.62
C GLY A 403 -37.97 -13.86 -29.72
N GLN A 404 -36.96 -13.62 -28.88
CA GLN A 404 -36.53 -14.57 -27.85
C GLN A 404 -36.98 -14.07 -26.48
N VAL A 405 -37.55 -14.97 -25.67
CA VAL A 405 -37.90 -14.67 -24.28
C VAL A 405 -36.65 -14.69 -23.39
N PHE A 406 -35.74 -15.64 -23.64
CA PHE A 406 -34.50 -15.82 -22.88
C PHE A 406 -33.29 -15.53 -23.76
N TYR A 407 -32.43 -14.65 -23.26
CA TYR A 407 -31.16 -14.28 -23.85
C TYR A 407 -30.08 -15.31 -23.50
N GLN A 408 -29.31 -15.74 -24.49
CA GLN A 408 -28.19 -16.68 -24.30
C GLN A 408 -26.96 -15.97 -23.73
N ARG A 409 -27.03 -15.56 -22.46
CA ARG A 409 -25.94 -14.86 -21.75
C ARG A 409 -24.61 -15.62 -21.80
N TYR A 410 -24.65 -16.95 -21.92
CA TYR A 410 -23.48 -17.80 -21.88
C TYR A 410 -23.16 -18.50 -23.19
N ALA A 411 -23.74 -18.06 -24.32
CA ALA A 411 -23.33 -18.54 -25.64
C ALA A 411 -21.82 -18.32 -25.85
N ASP A 412 -21.19 -19.18 -26.65
CA ASP A 412 -19.78 -19.00 -27.00
C ASP A 412 -19.55 -17.73 -27.83
N SER A 413 -18.35 -17.18 -27.73
CA SER A 413 -17.91 -16.02 -28.50
C SER A 413 -16.41 -16.10 -28.79
N PRO A 414 -15.91 -15.47 -29.87
CA PRO A 414 -14.50 -15.59 -30.27
C PRO A 414 -13.50 -15.21 -29.18
N ASN A 415 -13.83 -14.26 -28.31
CA ASN A 415 -12.99 -13.82 -27.20
C ASN A 415 -13.49 -14.31 -25.83
N GLY A 416 -14.51 -15.18 -25.80
CA GLY A 416 -15.16 -15.67 -24.58
C GLY A 416 -16.08 -14.67 -23.87
N VAL A 417 -16.13 -13.41 -24.31
CA VAL A 417 -16.95 -12.36 -23.67
C VAL A 417 -18.29 -12.23 -24.37
N THR A 418 -19.30 -12.84 -23.78
CA THR A 418 -20.68 -12.70 -24.23
C THR A 418 -21.33 -11.50 -23.55
N PRO A 419 -22.01 -10.59 -24.29
CA PRO A 419 -22.55 -9.38 -23.71
C PRO A 419 -23.50 -9.64 -22.54
N ARG A 420 -23.44 -8.81 -21.51
CA ARG A 420 -24.24 -8.91 -20.30
C ARG A 420 -25.47 -8.03 -20.40
N SER A 421 -26.61 -8.63 -20.15
CA SER A 421 -27.86 -7.90 -19.95
C SER A 421 -27.98 -7.43 -18.50
N LEU A 422 -28.68 -6.31 -18.28
CA LEU A 422 -29.00 -5.81 -16.95
C LEU A 422 -30.40 -6.21 -16.50
N PRO A 423 -30.64 -6.43 -15.19
CA PRO A 423 -31.98 -6.65 -14.68
C PRO A 423 -32.96 -5.55 -15.12
N GLY A 424 -34.09 -5.97 -15.69
CA GLY A 424 -35.11 -5.05 -16.23
C GLY A 424 -34.94 -4.71 -17.72
N GLN A 425 -33.86 -5.11 -18.38
CA GLN A 425 -33.66 -4.87 -19.80
C GLN A 425 -34.60 -5.75 -20.66
N PRO A 426 -35.47 -5.16 -21.52
CA PRO A 426 -36.34 -5.93 -22.40
C PRO A 426 -35.56 -6.84 -23.36
N GLY A 427 -35.98 -8.10 -23.50
CA GLY A 427 -35.32 -9.09 -24.35
C GLY A 427 -33.97 -9.61 -23.83
N GLY A 428 -33.58 -9.21 -22.62
CA GLY A 428 -32.32 -9.58 -21.99
C GLY A 428 -32.47 -10.51 -20.78
N VAL A 429 -33.58 -11.24 -20.67
CA VAL A 429 -33.83 -12.14 -19.53
C VAL A 429 -32.88 -13.33 -19.59
N PHE A 430 -32.14 -13.61 -18.51
CA PHE A 430 -31.29 -14.79 -18.38
C PHE A 430 -31.23 -15.24 -16.91
N THR A 431 -30.75 -16.45 -16.68
CA THR A 431 -30.52 -16.99 -15.34
C THR A 431 -29.02 -17.02 -15.05
N ALA A 432 -28.59 -16.54 -13.89
CA ALA A 432 -27.25 -16.78 -13.37
C ALA A 432 -27.37 -17.75 -12.18
N ASN A 433 -26.76 -18.92 -12.30
CA ASN A 433 -26.77 -19.94 -11.27
C ASN A 433 -25.34 -20.48 -11.06
N SER A 434 -25.13 -21.21 -9.96
CA SER A 434 -23.82 -21.70 -9.54
C SER A 434 -23.46 -23.09 -10.07
N ASP A 435 -24.40 -23.79 -10.70
CA ASP A 435 -24.11 -25.03 -11.41
C ASP A 435 -23.53 -24.71 -12.79
N GLU A 436 -22.86 -25.69 -13.40
CA GLU A 436 -22.52 -25.59 -14.81
C GLU A 436 -23.81 -25.41 -15.63
N HIS A 437 -23.73 -24.62 -16.70
CA HIS A 437 -24.92 -24.14 -17.38
C HIS A 437 -24.82 -24.17 -18.91
N SER A 438 -25.96 -24.46 -19.53
CA SER A 438 -26.15 -24.30 -20.98
C SER A 438 -25.97 -22.82 -21.40
N PRO A 439 -25.84 -22.50 -22.70
CA PRO A 439 -25.80 -21.13 -23.21
C PRO A 439 -26.91 -20.19 -22.70
N LEU A 440 -28.08 -20.74 -22.33
CA LEU A 440 -29.22 -20.01 -21.77
C LEU A 440 -29.11 -19.72 -20.27
N GLY A 441 -28.14 -20.32 -19.57
CA GLY A 441 -27.98 -20.19 -18.12
C GLY A 441 -28.80 -21.17 -17.30
N TYR A 442 -29.33 -22.23 -17.90
CA TYR A 442 -29.97 -23.34 -17.16
C TYR A 442 -28.93 -24.39 -16.79
N SER A 443 -29.01 -24.90 -15.57
CA SER A 443 -28.14 -25.97 -15.06
C SER A 443 -28.13 -27.17 -16.01
N THR A 444 -26.94 -27.74 -16.22
CA THR A 444 -26.71 -28.85 -17.16
C THR A 444 -25.62 -29.77 -16.62
N GLU A 445 -25.74 -31.06 -16.94
CA GLU A 445 -24.72 -32.09 -16.67
C GLU A 445 -24.15 -32.66 -17.98
N SER A 446 -24.46 -32.05 -19.12
CA SER A 446 -23.94 -32.45 -20.43
C SER A 446 -22.42 -32.21 -20.51
N SER A 447 -21.71 -33.21 -21.02
CA SER A 447 -20.28 -33.09 -21.31
C SER A 447 -19.99 -31.99 -22.33
N GLU A 448 -20.84 -31.85 -23.35
CA GLU A 448 -20.69 -30.85 -24.40
C GLU A 448 -20.83 -29.42 -23.86
N ASP A 449 -21.85 -29.15 -23.04
CA ASP A 449 -22.02 -27.85 -22.41
C ASP A 449 -20.88 -27.53 -21.44
N ARG A 450 -20.42 -28.53 -20.67
CA ARG A 450 -19.31 -28.38 -19.73
C ARG A 450 -18.01 -28.00 -20.44
N GLU A 451 -17.64 -28.72 -21.50
CA GLU A 451 -16.46 -28.40 -22.31
C GLU A 451 -16.57 -26.99 -22.90
N LEU A 452 -17.73 -26.66 -23.48
CA LEU A 452 -17.99 -25.36 -24.08
C LEU A 452 -17.79 -24.21 -23.09
N GLN A 453 -18.40 -24.28 -21.90
CA GLN A 453 -18.33 -23.19 -20.93
C GLN A 453 -16.95 -23.03 -20.30
N VAL A 454 -16.25 -24.13 -20.00
CA VAL A 454 -14.88 -24.07 -19.47
C VAL A 454 -13.94 -23.41 -20.49
N GLU A 455 -13.98 -23.87 -21.75
CA GLU A 455 -13.14 -23.31 -22.80
C GLU A 455 -13.47 -21.84 -23.08
N LYS A 456 -14.76 -21.49 -23.15
CA LYS A 456 -15.21 -20.11 -23.32
C LYS A 456 -14.71 -19.22 -22.19
N ARG A 457 -14.85 -19.64 -20.93
CA ARG A 457 -14.34 -18.86 -19.78
C ARG A 457 -12.84 -18.65 -19.94
N ALA A 458 -12.07 -19.69 -20.28
CA ALA A 458 -10.62 -19.61 -20.48
C ALA A 458 -10.19 -18.62 -21.59
N LYS A 459 -10.91 -18.54 -22.73
CA LYS A 459 -10.63 -17.61 -23.85
C LYS A 459 -10.53 -16.14 -23.39
N LYS A 460 -11.28 -15.76 -22.34
CA LYS A 460 -11.29 -14.39 -21.82
C LYS A 460 -9.92 -13.91 -21.34
N LEU A 461 -9.09 -14.82 -20.83
CA LEU A 461 -7.75 -14.46 -20.34
C LEU A 461 -6.82 -13.99 -21.47
N GLU A 462 -6.94 -14.57 -22.67
CA GLU A 462 -6.18 -14.11 -23.83
C GLU A 462 -6.62 -12.72 -24.29
N ALA A 463 -7.92 -12.44 -24.23
CA ALA A 463 -8.45 -11.11 -24.52
C ALA A 463 -7.95 -10.06 -23.50
N VAL A 464 -7.85 -10.43 -22.22
CA VAL A 464 -7.24 -9.59 -21.18
C VAL A 464 -5.76 -9.35 -21.45
N LYS A 465 -4.98 -10.39 -21.80
CA LYS A 465 -3.54 -10.23 -22.14
C LYS A 465 -3.34 -9.21 -23.26
N ALA A 466 -4.15 -9.29 -24.31
CA ALA A 466 -4.10 -8.35 -25.43
C ALA A 466 -4.45 -6.91 -24.99
N PHE A 467 -5.37 -6.75 -24.04
CA PHE A 467 -5.76 -5.46 -23.49
C PHE A 467 -4.70 -4.81 -22.59
N LEU A 468 -4.01 -5.61 -21.78
CA LEU A 468 -3.05 -5.13 -20.79
C LEU A 468 -1.78 -4.53 -21.42
N GLY A 469 -1.28 -5.11 -22.52
CA GLY A 469 0.01 -4.72 -23.07
C GLY A 469 1.19 -5.17 -22.20
N GLU A 470 2.12 -4.27 -21.89
CA GLU A 470 3.28 -4.58 -21.03
C GLU A 470 2.87 -4.62 -19.54
N THR A 471 3.15 -5.73 -18.88
CA THR A 471 2.74 -6.01 -17.49
C THR A 471 3.93 -6.23 -16.54
N VAL A 472 5.12 -5.85 -16.99
CA VAL A 472 6.34 -5.75 -16.17
C VAL A 472 6.82 -4.31 -16.17
N VAL A 473 7.44 -3.88 -15.08
CA VAL A 473 8.10 -2.57 -15.01
C VAL A 473 9.60 -2.82 -14.92
N LYS A 474 10.36 -2.14 -15.79
CA LYS A 474 11.82 -2.21 -15.82
C LYS A 474 12.40 -0.86 -15.46
N GLU A 475 13.34 -0.84 -14.52
CA GLU A 475 13.96 0.40 -14.03
C GLU A 475 15.47 0.24 -13.91
N GLY A 476 16.22 1.29 -14.23
CA GLY A 476 17.69 1.27 -14.22
C GLY A 476 18.30 0.97 -15.60
N PRO A 477 19.64 0.86 -15.68
CA PRO A 477 20.36 0.62 -16.93
C PRO A 477 20.07 -0.77 -17.51
N GLU A 478 20.02 -0.89 -18.84
CA GLU A 478 19.83 -2.19 -19.52
C GLU A 478 20.97 -3.17 -19.23
N ASN A 479 22.21 -2.67 -19.22
CA ASN A 479 23.41 -3.43 -18.86
C ASN A 479 23.72 -3.22 -17.37
N SER A 480 23.30 -4.16 -16.53
CA SER A 480 23.57 -4.17 -15.09
C SER A 480 24.45 -5.36 -14.69
N ASP A 481 25.09 -5.24 -13.54
CA ASP A 481 25.79 -6.32 -12.87
C ASP A 481 24.81 -7.22 -12.11
N VAL A 482 23.73 -6.62 -11.59
CA VAL A 482 22.65 -7.29 -10.88
C VAL A 482 21.29 -6.83 -11.40
N THR A 483 20.35 -7.76 -11.51
CA THR A 483 18.93 -7.51 -11.78
C THR A 483 18.10 -8.02 -10.61
N PHE A 484 17.44 -7.11 -9.90
CA PHE A 484 16.44 -7.48 -8.90
C PHE A 484 15.16 -7.92 -9.59
N VAL A 485 14.63 -9.08 -9.22
CA VAL A 485 13.32 -9.56 -9.67
C VAL A 485 12.39 -9.52 -8.47
N THR A 486 11.32 -8.74 -8.53
CA THR A 486 10.46 -8.50 -7.37
C THR A 486 9.03 -8.12 -7.78
N TRP A 487 8.17 -7.86 -6.80
CA TRP A 487 6.77 -7.50 -6.96
C TRP A 487 6.26 -6.76 -5.72
N GLY A 488 5.12 -6.06 -5.86
CA GLY A 488 4.50 -5.32 -4.76
C GLY A 488 5.45 -4.31 -4.11
N SER A 489 5.25 -4.03 -2.82
CA SER A 489 5.96 -2.97 -2.11
C SER A 489 7.47 -3.20 -1.93
N ALA A 490 7.95 -4.45 -2.00
CA ALA A 490 9.38 -4.79 -1.99
C ALA A 490 10.17 -4.11 -3.14
N THR A 491 9.48 -3.73 -4.22
CA THR A 491 10.04 -2.90 -5.30
C THR A 491 10.59 -1.57 -4.77
N GLN A 492 9.94 -0.94 -3.78
CA GLN A 492 10.41 0.33 -3.22
C GLN A 492 11.75 0.18 -2.50
N SER A 493 11.93 -0.90 -1.73
CA SER A 493 13.22 -1.20 -1.09
C SER A 493 14.31 -1.48 -2.12
N CYS A 494 13.97 -2.18 -3.21
CA CYS A 494 14.90 -2.37 -4.32
C CYS A 494 15.30 -1.05 -4.99
N ARG A 495 14.36 -0.10 -5.17
CA ARG A 495 14.65 1.23 -5.76
C ARG A 495 15.62 2.04 -4.91
N GLU A 496 15.44 2.05 -3.59
CA GLU A 496 16.40 2.74 -2.71
C GLU A 496 17.75 2.01 -2.66
N ALA A 497 17.76 0.68 -2.73
CA ALA A 497 19.00 -0.09 -2.87
C ALA A 497 19.73 0.24 -4.19
N LEU A 498 19.03 0.49 -5.30
CA LEU A 498 19.65 0.97 -6.55
C LEU A 498 20.40 2.29 -6.32
N ARG A 499 19.80 3.25 -5.61
CA ARG A 499 20.46 4.54 -5.30
C ARG A 499 21.74 4.32 -4.50
N LYS A 500 21.70 3.46 -3.48
CA LYS A 500 22.87 3.14 -2.64
C LYS A 500 23.97 2.40 -3.41
N LEU A 501 23.61 1.39 -4.20
CA LEU A 501 24.55 0.62 -5.02
C LEU A 501 25.24 1.47 -6.09
N LYS A 502 24.52 2.43 -6.69
CA LYS A 502 25.06 3.36 -7.67
C LYS A 502 26.21 4.21 -7.08
N VAL A 503 26.06 4.68 -5.84
CA VAL A 503 27.13 5.42 -5.13
C VAL A 503 28.36 4.55 -4.91
N MET A 504 28.16 3.23 -4.77
CA MET A 504 29.23 2.24 -4.62
C MET A 504 29.83 1.77 -5.95
N GLY A 505 29.35 2.28 -7.10
CA GLY A 505 29.83 1.89 -8.42
C GLY A 505 29.29 0.55 -8.93
N VAL A 506 28.27 -0.02 -8.28
CA VAL A 506 27.60 -1.25 -8.73
C VAL A 506 26.39 -0.88 -9.59
N ASN A 507 26.36 -1.34 -10.84
CA ASN A 507 25.21 -1.12 -11.71
C ASN A 507 24.15 -2.16 -11.43
N ALA A 508 22.98 -1.75 -10.97
CA ALA A 508 21.85 -2.63 -10.73
C ALA A 508 20.59 -2.10 -11.45
N ASN A 509 19.67 -2.99 -11.80
CA ASN A 509 18.36 -2.66 -12.34
C ASN A 509 17.26 -3.52 -11.70
N ILE A 510 16.00 -3.19 -11.95
CA ILE A 510 14.83 -3.87 -11.39
C ILE A 510 13.94 -4.39 -12.53
N LEU A 511 13.45 -5.61 -12.35
CA LEU A 511 12.28 -6.16 -13.00
C LEU A 511 11.18 -6.35 -11.96
N GLN A 512 10.19 -5.47 -11.97
CA GLN A 512 8.96 -5.64 -11.20
C GLN A 512 7.94 -6.42 -12.05
N ILE A 513 7.38 -7.49 -11.47
CA ILE A 513 6.23 -8.19 -12.05
C ILE A 513 4.95 -7.54 -11.50
N LEU A 514 4.28 -6.73 -12.33
CA LEU A 514 3.07 -6.00 -11.93
C LEU A 514 1.81 -6.87 -12.04
N TYR A 515 1.74 -7.76 -13.03
CA TYR A 515 0.67 -8.77 -13.12
C TYR A 515 1.22 -10.16 -12.85
N ILE A 516 0.68 -10.79 -11.80
CA ILE A 516 0.97 -12.19 -11.46
C ILE A 516 0.19 -13.11 -12.39
N LEU A 517 -1.09 -12.79 -12.65
CA LEU A 517 -1.93 -13.44 -13.65
C LEU A 517 -2.64 -12.37 -14.50
N PRO A 518 -2.61 -12.46 -15.84
CA PRO A 518 -1.81 -13.39 -16.64
C PRO A 518 -0.30 -13.15 -16.48
N PHE A 519 0.48 -14.23 -16.32
CA PHE A 519 1.92 -14.13 -16.08
C PHE A 519 2.70 -13.75 -17.36
N PRO A 520 3.60 -12.75 -17.33
CA PRO A 520 4.36 -12.29 -18.50
C PRO A 520 5.60 -13.15 -18.82
N ALA A 521 5.38 -14.43 -19.13
CA ALA A 521 6.45 -15.43 -19.29
C ALA A 521 7.56 -15.02 -20.28
N ASP A 522 7.19 -14.46 -21.44
CA ASP A 522 8.16 -14.08 -22.47
C ASP A 522 9.05 -12.91 -22.03
N ALA A 523 8.45 -11.89 -21.41
CA ALA A 523 9.18 -10.71 -20.95
C ALA A 523 10.13 -11.08 -19.80
N VAL A 524 9.65 -11.87 -18.83
CA VAL A 524 10.45 -12.37 -17.71
C VAL A 524 11.58 -13.27 -18.23
N SER A 525 11.28 -14.22 -19.12
CA SER A 525 12.29 -15.12 -19.69
C SER A 525 13.41 -14.38 -20.41
N ARG A 526 13.06 -13.31 -21.15
CA ARG A 526 14.05 -12.48 -21.84
C ARG A 526 14.98 -11.79 -20.86
N VAL A 527 14.44 -11.21 -19.79
CA VAL A 527 15.26 -10.53 -18.78
C VAL A 527 16.15 -11.53 -18.05
N LEU A 528 15.61 -12.65 -17.57
CA LEU A 528 16.40 -13.66 -16.84
C LEU A 528 17.56 -14.23 -17.67
N LYS A 529 17.36 -14.47 -18.98
CA LYS A 529 18.41 -14.99 -19.87
C LYS A 529 19.50 -13.97 -20.21
N ASN A 530 19.15 -12.68 -20.22
CA ASN A 530 20.06 -11.62 -20.64
C ASN A 530 20.76 -10.92 -19.47
N SER A 531 20.30 -11.15 -18.24
CA SER A 531 20.89 -10.58 -17.03
C SER A 531 22.15 -11.33 -16.63
N LYS A 532 23.17 -10.62 -16.14
CA LYS A 532 24.41 -11.26 -15.66
C LYS A 532 24.19 -12.05 -14.37
N LYS A 533 23.42 -11.46 -13.44
CA LYS A 533 23.06 -12.03 -12.15
C LYS A 533 21.67 -11.56 -11.75
N THR A 534 20.79 -12.48 -11.43
CA THR A 534 19.42 -12.20 -11.01
C THR A 534 19.24 -12.51 -9.53
N ILE A 535 18.61 -11.59 -8.79
CA ILE A 535 18.29 -11.76 -7.37
C ILE A 535 16.79 -11.59 -7.20
N LEU A 536 16.12 -12.66 -6.78
CA LEU A 536 14.73 -12.61 -6.38
C LEU A 536 14.63 -11.93 -5.00
N VAL A 537 13.80 -10.90 -4.87
CA VAL A 537 13.54 -10.23 -3.58
C VAL A 537 12.05 -10.33 -3.25
N GLU A 538 11.73 -11.08 -2.19
CA GLU A 538 10.35 -11.36 -1.80
C GLU A 538 10.16 -11.33 -0.28
N ASN A 539 9.03 -10.78 0.16
CA ASN A 539 8.68 -10.71 1.58
C ASN A 539 7.82 -11.91 2.01
N ASN A 540 8.33 -13.13 1.80
CA ASN A 540 7.74 -14.38 2.30
C ASN A 540 8.82 -15.46 2.45
N PHE A 541 8.49 -16.57 3.12
CA PHE A 541 9.45 -17.65 3.41
C PHE A 541 9.78 -18.54 2.20
N SER A 542 8.82 -18.80 1.32
CA SER A 542 8.93 -19.88 0.32
C SER A 542 9.33 -19.42 -1.08
N GLY A 543 9.56 -18.12 -1.30
CA GLY A 543 9.87 -17.58 -2.63
C GLY A 543 8.71 -17.83 -3.60
N GLN A 544 7.51 -17.41 -3.22
CA GLN A 544 6.29 -17.77 -3.96
C GLN A 544 6.32 -17.32 -5.42
N LEU A 545 6.73 -16.08 -5.70
CA LEU A 545 6.90 -15.59 -7.07
C LEU A 545 8.05 -16.33 -7.78
N GLY A 546 9.14 -16.65 -7.09
CA GLY A 546 10.22 -17.52 -7.60
C GLY A 546 9.70 -18.85 -8.13
N GLY A 547 8.81 -19.50 -7.37
CA GLY A 547 8.12 -20.70 -7.80
C GLY A 547 7.22 -20.48 -9.03
N VAL A 548 6.53 -19.36 -9.12
CA VAL A 548 5.68 -19.01 -10.28
C VAL A 548 6.52 -18.74 -11.52
N ILE A 549 7.62 -18.00 -11.38
CA ILE A 549 8.60 -17.79 -12.46
C ILE A 549 9.06 -19.16 -13.00
N ARG A 550 9.41 -20.09 -12.12
CA ARG A 550 9.82 -21.45 -12.49
C ARG A 550 8.72 -22.20 -13.25
N GLU A 551 7.49 -22.10 -12.78
CA GLU A 551 6.31 -22.74 -13.36
C GLU A 551 6.05 -22.27 -14.80
N PHE A 552 6.07 -20.95 -15.04
CA PHE A 552 5.72 -20.39 -16.36
C PHE A 552 6.89 -20.29 -17.34
N THR A 553 8.14 -20.31 -16.88
CA THR A 553 9.32 -20.08 -17.75
C THR A 553 10.30 -21.25 -17.79
N GLY A 554 10.24 -22.16 -16.82
CA GLY A 554 11.27 -23.18 -16.58
C GLY A 554 12.60 -22.63 -16.04
N LEU A 555 12.71 -21.32 -15.83
CA LEU A 555 13.93 -20.63 -15.35
C LEU A 555 13.86 -20.40 -13.84
N LYS A 556 14.99 -20.03 -13.23
CA LYS A 556 15.08 -19.60 -11.84
C LYS A 556 15.97 -18.37 -11.74
N CYS A 557 15.82 -17.58 -10.68
CA CYS A 557 16.80 -16.54 -10.36
C CYS A 557 18.09 -17.19 -9.83
N ASP A 558 19.21 -16.47 -9.91
CA ASP A 558 20.52 -16.98 -9.51
C ASP A 558 20.72 -16.98 -7.98
N ALA A 559 20.01 -16.09 -7.28
CA ALA A 559 19.96 -15.99 -5.84
C ALA A 559 18.59 -15.51 -5.37
N GLU A 560 18.27 -15.74 -4.10
CA GLU A 560 17.01 -15.35 -3.48
C GLU A 560 17.30 -14.66 -2.14
N LEU A 561 16.72 -13.48 -1.95
CA LEU A 561 16.70 -12.73 -0.71
C LEU A 561 15.26 -12.70 -0.20
N LEU A 562 15.00 -13.51 0.81
CA LEU A 562 13.67 -13.73 1.39
C LEU A 562 13.61 -13.14 2.80
N LYS A 563 12.49 -12.51 3.15
CA LYS A 563 12.24 -11.94 4.49
C LYS A 563 10.80 -12.20 4.93
N TYR A 564 10.62 -12.62 6.18
CA TYR A 564 9.34 -13.10 6.73
C TYR A 564 9.24 -12.85 8.24
N ASP A 565 9.88 -11.78 8.72
CA ASP A 565 9.86 -11.35 10.14
C ASP A 565 8.73 -10.34 10.44
N GLY A 566 7.85 -10.10 9.46
CA GLY A 566 6.77 -9.13 9.54
C GLY A 566 7.20 -7.68 9.24
N ARG A 567 8.42 -7.43 8.76
CA ARG A 567 8.93 -6.09 8.43
C ARG A 567 9.22 -5.95 6.93
N PRO A 568 9.16 -4.71 6.40
CA PRO A 568 9.65 -4.45 5.05
C PRO A 568 11.16 -4.69 4.98
N PHE A 569 11.69 -4.81 3.76
CA PHE A 569 13.14 -4.83 3.54
C PHE A 569 13.73 -3.46 3.82
N TRP A 570 14.81 -3.45 4.59
CA TRP A 570 15.70 -2.30 4.69
C TRP A 570 16.57 -2.26 3.43
N PRO A 571 16.77 -1.10 2.78
CA PRO A 571 17.67 -0.98 1.63
C PRO A 571 19.07 -1.52 1.92
N GLU A 572 19.56 -1.33 3.15
CA GLU A 572 20.85 -1.82 3.63
C GLU A 572 20.95 -3.35 3.58
N GLU A 573 19.88 -4.07 3.91
CA GLU A 573 19.85 -5.54 3.84
C GLU A 573 20.07 -6.03 2.40
N ILE A 574 19.42 -5.35 1.43
CA ILE A 574 19.55 -5.67 0.01
C ILE A 574 20.98 -5.38 -0.46
N VAL A 575 21.53 -4.21 -0.11
CA VAL A 575 22.90 -3.81 -0.46
C VAL A 575 23.91 -4.81 0.11
N ASP A 576 23.77 -5.20 1.37
CA ASP A 576 24.67 -6.15 2.02
C ASP A 576 24.54 -7.56 1.47
N PHE A 577 23.34 -7.96 1.03
CA PHE A 577 23.16 -9.21 0.30
C PHE A 577 23.86 -9.16 -1.06
N VAL A 578 23.71 -8.08 -1.82
CA VAL A 578 24.39 -7.90 -3.12
C VAL A 578 25.90 -8.07 -2.97
N LYS A 579 26.52 -7.41 -1.98
CA LYS A 579 27.97 -7.54 -1.71
C LYS A 579 28.43 -8.97 -1.44
N LYS A 580 27.56 -9.85 -0.93
CA LYS A 580 27.89 -11.26 -0.65
C LYS A 580 27.78 -12.14 -1.88
N VAL A 581 27.04 -11.73 -2.90
CA VAL A 581 26.72 -12.56 -4.07
C VAL A 581 27.42 -12.13 -5.37
N ILE A 582 28.04 -10.95 -5.39
CA ILE A 582 28.84 -10.45 -6.52
C ILE A 582 30.35 -10.60 -6.30
#